data_AF-A0AB94IUT7-F1
#
_entry.id   AF-A0AB94IUT7-F1
#
_cell.length_a   1.000
_cell.length_b   1.000
_cell.length_c   1.000
_cell.angle_alpha   90.00
_cell.angle_beta   90.00
_cell.angle_gamma   90.00
#
_symmetry.space_group_name_H-M   'P 1'
#
loop_
_entity.id
_entity.type
_entity.pdbx_description
1 polymer ?
#
loop_
_entity_poly.entity_id
_entity_poly.type
_entity_poly.pdbx_seq_one_letter_code
_entity_poly.pdbx_strand_id
1 'polypeptide(L)' 'MVIQSNMTSKAISEIWEETLGVFQKYNVPITEKTLQVLVNDNIFQELLTELNKVVGSSNATCIEGG' A
#
# COMPACT_ATOMS: atom_id res chain seq x y z
N MET A 1 0.19 -11.76 2.80
CA MET A 1 0.85 -11.39 1.52
C MET A 1 1.41 -9.99 1.68
N VAL A 2 2.55 -9.64 1.08
CA VAL A 2 3.20 -8.32 1.27
C VAL A 2 3.35 -7.59 -0.07
N ILE A 3 3.24 -6.27 -0.04
CA ILE A 3 3.42 -5.40 -1.22
C ILE A 3 4.91 -5.19 -1.45
N GLN A 4 5.35 -5.43 -2.69
CA GLN A 4 6.74 -5.25 -3.10
C GLN A 4 6.97 -3.94 -3.85
N SER A 5 8.21 -3.45 -3.79
CA SER A 5 8.63 -2.18 -4.38
C SER A 5 8.57 -2.12 -5.91
N ASN A 6 8.67 -3.28 -6.55
CA ASN A 6 8.55 -3.45 -7.99
C ASN A 6 7.08 -3.48 -8.47
N MET A 7 6.10 -3.47 -7.58
CA MET A 7 4.68 -3.45 -7.95
C MET A 7 4.24 -2.05 -8.38
N THR A 8 3.28 -2.02 -9.31
CA THR A 8 2.65 -0.78 -9.77
C THR A 8 1.52 -0.37 -8.84
N SER A 9 1.31 0.94 -8.70
CA SER A 9 0.19 1.47 -7.90
C SER A 9 -1.16 0.91 -8.36
N LYS A 10 -1.35 0.73 -9.67
CA LYS A 10 -2.52 0.06 -10.26
C LYS A 10 -2.68 -1.39 -9.81
N ALA A 11 -1.64 -2.22 -9.97
CA ALA A 11 -1.70 -3.63 -9.57
C ALA A 11 -1.98 -3.79 -8.07
N ILE A 12 -1.39 -2.93 -7.23
CA ILE A 12 -1.63 -2.95 -5.78
C ILE A 12 -3.09 -2.62 -5.48
N SER A 13 -3.64 -1.54 -6.07
CA SER A 13 -5.03 -1.15 -5.84
C SER A 13 -6.05 -2.15 -6.35
N GLU A 14 -5.73 -2.89 -7.43
CA GLU A 14 -6.60 -3.93 -7.99
C GLU A 14 -6.65 -5.18 -7.10
N ILE A 15 -5.55 -5.50 -6.40
CA ILE A 15 -5.49 -6.65 -5.48
C ILE A 15 -6.00 -6.27 -4.09
N TRP A 16 -5.69 -5.06 -3.62
CA TRP A 16 -6.03 -4.56 -2.29
C TRP A 16 -6.70 -3.20 -2.37
N GLU A 17 -8.03 -3.18 -2.52
CA GLU A 17 -8.81 -1.94 -2.63
C GLU A 17 -8.64 -1.01 -1.41
N GLU A 18 -8.42 -1.59 -0.22
CA GLU A 18 -8.09 -0.88 1.03
C GLU A 18 -6.85 0.03 0.93
N THR A 19 -5.93 -0.25 0.00
CA THR A 19 -4.74 0.57 -0.23
C THR A 19 -5.04 1.88 -0.95
N LEU A 20 -6.22 2.02 -1.59
CA LEU A 20 -6.63 3.26 -2.25
C LEU A 20 -6.64 4.45 -1.28
N GLY A 21 -7.09 4.24 -0.04
CA GLY A 21 -7.07 5.28 0.98
C GLY A 21 -5.66 5.75 1.33
N VAL A 22 -4.70 4.83 1.32
CA VAL A 22 -3.28 5.16 1.52
C VAL A 22 -2.74 5.96 0.34
N PHE A 23 -3.01 5.53 -0.89
CA PHE A 23 -2.57 6.29 -2.08
C PHE A 23 -3.14 7.70 -2.11
N GLN A 24 -4.41 7.88 -1.74
CA GLN A 24 -5.02 9.21 -1.62
C GLN A 24 -4.35 10.06 -0.52
N LYS A 25 -4.06 9.47 0.65
CA LYS A 25 -3.38 10.16 1.76
C LYS A 25 -2.00 10.71 1.35
N TYR A 26 -1.27 9.95 0.54
CA TYR A 26 0.06 10.33 0.04
C TYR A 26 0.03 11.06 -1.31
N ASN A 27 -1.15 11.37 -1.86
CA ASN A 27 -1.34 11.98 -3.18
C ASN A 27 -0.64 11.21 -4.32
N VAL A 28 -0.61 9.88 -4.22
CA VAL A 28 -0.02 9.00 -5.22
C VAL A 28 -1.07 8.64 -6.28
N PRO A 29 -0.83 8.93 -7.57
CA PRO A 29 -1.77 8.59 -8.62
C PRO A 29 -1.71 7.09 -8.93
N ILE A 30 -2.87 6.47 -9.14
CA ILE A 30 -2.98 5.08 -9.56
C ILE A 30 -2.64 4.97 -11.05
N THR A 31 -1.48 4.39 -11.34
CA THR A 31 -0.94 4.27 -12.70
C THR A 31 -0.19 2.95 -12.87
N GLU A 32 0.18 2.66 -14.12
CA GLU A 32 1.02 1.51 -14.46
C GLU A 32 2.51 1.73 -14.14
N LYS A 33 2.85 2.81 -13.43
CA LYS A 33 4.19 3.06 -12.91
C LYS A 33 4.38 2.42 -11.54
N THR A 34 5.62 2.05 -11.25
CA THR A 34 6.03 1.56 -9.93
C THR A 34 6.01 2.68 -8.91
N LEU A 35 5.75 2.33 -7.66
CA LEU A 35 5.72 3.30 -6.56
C LEU A 35 7.05 4.05 -6.42
N GLN A 36 8.17 3.37 -6.65
CA GLN A 36 9.51 3.96 -6.61
C GLN A 36 9.72 5.10 -7.62
N VAL A 37 8.95 5.13 -8.71
CA VAL A 37 8.99 6.21 -9.72
C VAL A 37 7.98 7.32 -9.39
N LEU A 38 6.91 6.99 -8.66
CA LEU A 38 5.85 7.93 -8.33
C LEU A 38 6.18 8.80 -7.11
N VAL A 39 7.02 8.29 -6.20
CA VAL A 39 7.42 8.98 -4.97
C VAL A 39 8.93 8.89 -4.75
N ASN A 40 9.50 9.84 -4.03
CA ASN A 40 10.90 9.82 -3.62
C ASN A 40 11.18 8.68 -2.63
N ASP A 41 12.42 8.20 -2.56
CA ASP A 41 12.82 7.04 -1.73
C ASP A 41 12.40 7.16 -0.25
N ASN A 42 12.49 8.37 0.34
CA ASN A 42 12.04 8.62 1.72
C ASN A 42 10.52 8.38 1.88
N ILE A 43 9.70 8.91 0.98
CA ILE A 43 8.24 8.73 1.01
C ILE A 43 7.89 7.29 0.61
N PHE A 44 8.67 6.70 -0.29
CA PHE A 44 8.48 5.34 -0.76
C PHE A 44 8.55 4.33 0.40
N GLN A 45 9.56 4.44 1.27
CA GLN A 45 9.68 3.57 2.44
C GLN A 45 8.46 3.71 3.39
N GLU A 46 8.07 4.94 3.72
CA GLU A 46 6.90 5.19 4.58
C GLU A 46 5.59 4.68 3.96
N LEU A 47 5.38 4.94 2.67
CA LEU A 47 4.23 4.47 1.92
C LEU A 47 4.17 2.94 1.92
N LEU A 48 5.30 2.28 1.66
CA LEU A 48 5.38 0.83 1.64
C LEU A 48 5.07 0.21 3.00
N THR A 49 5.52 0.85 4.09
CA THR A 49 5.18 0.42 5.46
C THR A 49 3.69 0.55 5.74
N GLU A 50 3.07 1.69 5.43
CA GLU A 50 1.63 1.89 5.65
C GLU A 50 0.79 0.96 4.77
N LEU A 51 1.17 0.77 3.51
CA LEU A 51 0.51 -0.18 2.59
C LEU A 51 0.54 -1.61 3.15
N ASN A 52 1.72 -2.07 3.58
CA ASN A 52 1.86 -3.40 4.17
C ASN A 52 1.16 -3.52 5.53
N LYS A 53 1.06 -2.43 6.28
CA LYS A 53 0.31 -2.40 7.54
C LYS A 53 -1.18 -2.54 7.29
N VAL A 54 -1.73 -1.88 6.27
CA VAL A 54 -3.14 -2.00 5.88
C VAL A 54 -3.43 -3.44 5.42
N VAL A 55 -2.68 -3.95 4.45
CA VAL A 55 -2.82 -5.34 3.96
C VAL A 55 -2.58 -6.38 5.06
N GLY A 56 -1.63 -6.15 5.96
CA GLY A 56 -1.34 -7.03 7.10
C GLY A 56 -2.40 -6.95 8.20
N SER A 57 -2.96 -5.76 8.44
CA SER A 57 -4.02 -5.52 9.42
C SER A 57 -5.33 -6.17 8.98
N SER A 58 -5.61 -6.23 7.67
CA SER A 58 -6.78 -6.95 7.16
C SER A 58 -6.69 -8.47 7.37
N ASN A 59 -5.50 -9.01 7.62
CA ASN A 59 -5.30 -10.40 8.04
C ASN A 59 -5.24 -10.57 9.57
N ALA A 60 -5.16 -9.48 10.33
CA ALA A 60 -5.29 -9.46 11.78
C ALA A 60 -6.75 -9.14 12.11
N THR A 61 -7.63 -10.12 11.87
CA THR A 61 -8.91 -10.16 12.57
C THR A 61 -8.62 -10.01 14.06
N CYS A 62 -9.20 -8.96 14.61
CA CYS A 62 -9.36 -8.74 16.03
C CYS A 62 -9.93 -10.01 16.67
N ILE A 63 -9.08 -10.80 17.33
CA ILE A 63 -9.47 -11.74 18.38
C ILE A 63 -9.01 -11.15 19.71
N GLU A 64 -9.46 -9.94 20.01
CA GLU A 64 -9.63 -9.49 21.39
C GLU A 64 -11.10 -9.68 21.75
N GLY A 65 -11.40 -10.91 22.15
CA GLY A 65 -12.66 -11.32 22.76
C GLY A 65 -12.35 -12.49 23.68
N GLY A 66 -11.72 -12.17 24.82
CA GLY A 66 -11.52 -13.10 25.94
C GLY A 66 -12.79 -13.29 26.76
#